data_AF-A0A1H4MK69-F1
#
_entry.id   AF-A0A1H4MK69-F1
#
_cell.length_a   1.000
_cell.length_b   1.000
_cell.length_c   1.000
_cell.angle_alpha   90.00
_cell.angle_beta   90.00
_cell.angle_gamma   90.00
#
_symmetry.space_group_name_H-M   'P 1'
#
loop_
_entity.id
_entity.type
_entity.pdbx_description
1 polymer ?
#
loop_
_entity_poly.entity_id
_entity_poly.type
_entity_poly.pdbx_seq_one_letter_code
_entity_poly.pdbx_strand_id
1 'polypeptide(L)'
;MPLPRLLPRLAHQIAGGDRPRPLWRHPATVAAAALALTLGAVPFLPDSGGDDTTRGAIAPAAETPTSPGTVGYGEVTPEMQAEIDRVVAAGSRLDRARGRTATADASVRCATFEGQRYCLGFGWTHQSRKDLAARLDTRTPAGRETTGDLDADGLLARAGRRTTTERADAERAELTAAARAVGKVWLLRHELQGVPLPDDFARKHPEVSARTSGRAYPRKDKILTSRVALAQNETWWCGPTTMQAIGWSSQGKRKNQAYWARRLGTTSAGTSITDMVRVVNDKTHYDKRKFAGPYVVLDISDFSFRQWYRLMMRHIHDYRAPVVLHPVLLKQYYPYLDDDASGHFQVGRGFDRNPKGNPRIGYFEPWDQSRFDPSEPAISRVQWRNAYRSYRANLDHFQQNLGV
;
A
#
# COMPACT_ATOMS: atom_id res chain seq x y z
N MET A 1 59.28 -58.14 -29.56
CA MET A 1 58.16 -57.20 -29.84
C MET A 1 57.50 -56.83 -28.51
N PRO A 2 57.74 -55.62 -27.98
CA PRO A 2 57.22 -55.17 -26.69
C PRO A 2 56.14 -54.05 -26.79
N LEU A 3 55.37 -53.92 -25.70
CA LEU A 3 54.44 -52.85 -25.24
C LEU A 3 54.99 -51.39 -25.35
N PRO A 4 54.31 -50.30 -24.89
CA PRO A 4 52.88 -49.94 -24.65
C PRO A 4 52.51 -48.50 -25.16
N ARG A 5 51.29 -47.98 -24.91
CA ARG A 5 51.06 -46.69 -24.18
C ARG A 5 49.58 -46.32 -23.95
N LEU A 6 49.34 -45.88 -22.72
CA LEU A 6 48.10 -45.37 -22.12
C LEU A 6 47.79 -43.92 -22.56
N LEU A 7 46.50 -43.54 -22.54
CA LEU A 7 46.04 -42.16 -22.33
C LEU A 7 44.84 -42.13 -21.34
N PRO A 8 44.68 -41.07 -20.53
CA PRO A 8 43.83 -41.08 -19.34
C PRO A 8 42.47 -40.37 -19.49
N ARG A 9 41.55 -40.78 -18.62
CA ARG A 9 40.22 -40.22 -18.34
C ARG A 9 40.29 -38.80 -17.74
N LEU A 10 39.39 -37.93 -18.17
CA LEU A 10 39.01 -36.72 -17.44
C LEU A 10 37.68 -36.98 -16.70
N ALA A 11 37.75 -36.99 -15.37
CA ALA A 11 36.61 -36.90 -14.46
C ALA A 11 36.61 -35.51 -13.83
N HIS A 12 35.49 -34.80 -13.87
CA HIS A 12 35.31 -33.56 -13.13
C HIS A 12 35.06 -33.87 -11.65
N GLN A 13 36.02 -33.50 -10.82
CA GLN A 13 35.92 -33.50 -9.36
C GLN A 13 35.09 -32.31 -8.87
N ILE A 14 34.19 -32.62 -7.96
CA ILE A 14 33.69 -31.71 -6.92
C ILE A 14 34.79 -31.64 -5.85
N ALA A 15 35.20 -30.44 -5.45
CA ALA A 15 35.90 -30.22 -4.19
C ALA A 15 35.52 -28.84 -3.63
N GLY A 16 35.08 -28.85 -2.38
CA GLY A 16 34.71 -27.68 -1.61
C GLY A 16 35.90 -26.85 -1.16
N GLY A 17 35.57 -25.75 -0.50
CA GLY A 17 36.53 -24.82 0.08
C GLY A 17 35.81 -23.76 0.87
N ASP A 18 35.38 -24.13 2.07
CA ASP A 18 35.06 -23.20 3.16
C ASP A 18 36.19 -22.16 3.33
N ARG A 19 35.81 -20.88 3.39
CA ARG A 19 36.59 -19.89 4.15
C ARG A 19 35.64 -19.00 4.97
N PRO A 20 35.82 -18.97 6.30
CA PRO A 20 35.03 -18.13 7.20
C PRO A 20 35.45 -16.66 7.05
N ARG A 21 34.48 -15.75 6.99
CA ARG A 21 34.73 -14.32 7.13
C ARG A 21 34.80 -13.96 8.63
N PRO A 22 35.81 -13.20 9.07
CA PRO A 22 36.07 -12.98 10.49
C PRO A 22 35.11 -11.97 11.11
N LEU A 23 34.75 -12.27 12.36
CA LEU A 23 34.06 -11.43 13.32
C LEU A 23 35.00 -10.34 13.89
N TRP A 24 34.47 -9.12 14.00
CA TRP A 24 34.76 -8.08 15.00
C TRP A 24 36.14 -7.42 15.06
N ARG A 25 36.17 -6.08 14.92
CA ARG A 25 36.69 -5.14 15.94
C ARG A 25 36.07 -3.76 15.80
N HIS A 26 35.37 -3.31 16.86
CA HIS A 26 35.23 -1.89 17.19
C HIS A 26 36.61 -1.30 17.57
N PRO A 27 36.81 0.01 17.37
CA PRO A 27 37.62 0.81 18.27
C PRO A 27 36.75 1.83 19.02
N ALA A 28 36.84 1.78 20.35
CA ALA A 28 36.38 2.83 21.24
C ALA A 28 37.37 4.02 21.22
N THR A 29 36.80 5.22 21.04
CA THR A 29 37.17 6.54 21.62
C THR A 29 38.59 6.84 22.10
N VAL A 30 39.17 7.95 21.59
CA VAL A 30 39.68 9.12 22.37
C VAL A 30 39.50 10.41 21.54
N ALA A 31 39.13 11.50 22.24
CA ALA A 31 38.80 12.88 21.82
C ALA A 31 39.97 13.66 21.15
N ALA A 32 39.88 14.89 20.63
CA ALA A 32 39.04 16.06 20.89
C ALA A 32 39.21 17.16 19.79
N ALA A 33 38.32 18.16 19.83
CA ALA A 33 38.32 19.51 19.20
C ALA A 33 38.17 19.59 17.67
N ALA A 34 37.37 20.49 17.08
CA ALA A 34 36.84 21.76 17.56
C ALA A 34 35.41 22.00 17.03
N LEU A 35 34.52 22.47 17.92
CA LEU A 35 33.16 22.88 17.64
C LEU A 35 33.11 24.42 17.70
N ALA A 36 32.82 25.07 16.57
CA ALA A 36 32.48 26.48 16.51
C ALA A 36 31.14 26.64 15.77
N LEU A 37 30.12 27.03 16.55
CA LEU A 37 28.99 27.89 16.18
C LEU A 37 28.24 27.60 14.88
N THR A 38 27.11 26.87 14.99
CA THR A 38 25.86 27.22 14.28
C THR A 38 24.66 26.90 15.17
N LEU A 39 24.22 27.90 15.94
CA LEU A 39 22.90 27.95 16.57
C LEU A 39 21.91 28.48 15.53
N GLY A 40 20.82 27.75 15.27
CA GLY A 40 19.70 28.28 14.49
C GLY A 40 18.71 27.24 13.97
N ALA A 41 17.61 27.09 14.71
CA ALA A 41 16.30 26.57 14.28
C ALA A 41 16.12 25.04 14.07
N VAL A 42 15.75 24.36 15.16
CA VAL A 42 14.86 23.19 15.12
C VAL A 42 13.62 23.55 15.96
N PRO A 43 12.39 23.56 15.42
CA PRO A 43 11.22 23.81 16.24
C PRO A 43 10.87 22.55 17.04
N PHE A 44 10.90 22.77 18.35
CA PHE A 44 10.42 21.97 19.46
C PHE A 44 9.16 21.12 19.18
N LEU A 45 9.25 19.83 19.53
CA LEU A 45 8.11 19.04 19.99
C LEU A 45 7.72 19.54 21.39
N PRO A 46 6.45 19.88 21.69
CA PRO A 46 6.05 20.21 23.05
C PRO A 46 5.85 18.95 23.88
N ASP A 47 6.65 18.84 24.93
CA ASP A 47 6.39 18.01 26.09
C ASP A 47 5.22 18.56 26.92
N SER A 48 4.56 17.63 27.60
CA SER A 48 3.38 17.77 28.44
C SER A 48 3.63 18.56 29.73
N GLY A 49 2.78 19.57 29.99
CA GLY A 49 2.57 20.12 31.33
C GLY A 49 2.29 21.62 31.34
N GLY A 50 1.05 22.01 31.61
CA GLY A 50 0.69 23.41 31.85
C GLY A 50 -0.77 23.69 31.49
N ASP A 51 -1.56 24.02 32.51
CA ASP A 51 -2.96 24.41 32.43
C ASP A 51 -3.22 25.49 31.38
N ASP A 52 -4.09 25.16 30.42
CA ASP A 52 -4.77 26.18 29.62
C ASP A 52 -6.26 25.80 29.50
N THR A 53 -7.02 26.33 30.46
CA THR A 53 -8.47 26.18 30.57
C THR A 53 -9.17 27.14 29.61
N THR A 54 -8.93 27.03 28.30
CA THR A 54 -9.83 27.64 27.30
C THR A 54 -9.88 26.87 25.97
N ARG A 55 -10.89 26.00 25.87
CA ARG A 55 -11.61 25.63 24.62
C ARG A 55 -10.79 25.02 23.47
N GLY A 56 -10.18 23.86 23.73
CA GLY A 56 -10.07 22.77 22.75
C GLY A 56 -11.40 22.01 22.57
N ALA A 57 -12.53 22.72 22.55
CA ALA A 57 -13.82 22.10 22.32
C ALA A 57 -13.87 21.64 20.87
N ILE A 58 -13.86 20.32 20.67
CA ILE A 58 -14.32 19.69 19.44
C ILE A 58 -15.71 20.29 19.17
N ALA A 59 -15.83 21.16 18.18
CA ALA A 59 -17.09 21.76 17.80
C ALA A 59 -18.17 20.68 17.62
N PRO A 60 -19.43 20.93 18.00
CA PRO A 60 -20.51 19.98 17.82
C PRO A 60 -20.68 19.63 16.34
N ALA A 61 -21.08 18.40 16.10
CA ALA A 61 -21.17 17.73 14.81
C ALA A 61 -21.67 18.60 13.65
N ALA A 62 -20.78 18.85 12.68
CA ALA A 62 -21.22 18.85 11.29
C ALA A 62 -21.74 17.44 10.97
N GLU A 63 -22.93 17.42 10.39
CA GLU A 63 -23.82 16.32 10.03
C GLU A 63 -23.28 14.89 10.19
N THR A 64 -24.02 14.11 10.99
CA THR A 64 -23.74 12.69 11.23
C THR A 64 -23.94 11.93 9.92
N PRO A 65 -22.91 11.25 9.40
CA PRO A 65 -22.94 10.76 8.04
C PRO A 65 -23.60 9.39 7.87
N THR A 66 -24.01 9.18 6.63
CA THR A 66 -24.75 8.09 6.00
C THR A 66 -24.09 6.70 6.09
N SER A 67 -24.95 5.67 6.07
CA SER A 67 -24.57 4.25 6.02
C SER A 67 -23.86 3.91 4.72
N PRO A 68 -23.14 2.77 4.69
CA PRO A 68 -22.66 2.21 3.44
C PRO A 68 -23.79 2.02 2.44
N GLY A 69 -23.65 2.68 1.30
CA GLY A 69 -24.39 2.22 0.13
C GLY A 69 -23.93 0.83 -0.28
N THR A 70 -24.82 0.03 -0.87
CA THR A 70 -24.35 -1.18 -1.58
C THR A 70 -23.65 -0.71 -2.84
N VAL A 71 -22.47 -1.27 -3.12
CA VAL A 71 -21.66 -0.90 -4.29
C VAL A 71 -21.36 -2.17 -5.09
N GLY A 72 -21.74 -2.18 -6.36
CA GLY A 72 -21.39 -3.22 -7.33
C GLY A 72 -20.38 -2.73 -8.37
N TYR A 73 -20.15 -3.56 -9.39
CA TYR A 73 -19.42 -3.17 -10.60
C TYR A 73 -20.39 -2.52 -11.58
N GLY A 74 -20.04 -1.33 -12.06
CA GLY A 74 -20.72 -0.67 -13.17
C GLY A 74 -20.35 -1.29 -14.51
N GLU A 75 -21.02 -0.80 -15.55
CA GLU A 75 -20.71 -1.11 -16.95
C GLU A 75 -19.62 -0.19 -17.49
N VAL A 76 -18.89 -0.64 -18.52
CA VAL A 76 -17.93 0.22 -19.24
C VAL A 76 -18.67 0.82 -20.42
N THR A 77 -18.87 2.13 -20.42
CA THR A 77 -19.52 2.83 -21.54
C THR A 77 -18.58 2.95 -22.75
N PRO A 78 -19.09 3.23 -23.95
CA PRO A 78 -18.25 3.50 -25.12
C PRO A 78 -17.24 4.63 -24.90
N GLU A 79 -17.61 5.69 -24.16
CA GLU A 79 -16.72 6.80 -23.83
C GLU A 79 -15.59 6.36 -22.89
N MET A 80 -15.91 5.54 -21.89
CA MET A 80 -14.91 4.95 -21.01
C MET A 80 -13.96 4.02 -21.79
N GLN A 81 -14.49 3.22 -22.73
CA GLN A 81 -13.68 2.35 -23.57
C GLN A 81 -12.73 3.16 -24.47
N ALA A 82 -13.21 4.22 -25.09
CA ALA A 82 -12.37 5.12 -25.89
C ALA A 82 -11.26 5.77 -25.04
N GLU A 83 -11.56 6.16 -23.80
CA GLU A 83 -10.58 6.68 -22.86
C GLU A 83 -9.52 5.63 -22.47
N ILE A 84 -9.94 4.38 -22.22
CA ILE A 84 -9.04 3.26 -21.95
C ILE A 84 -8.08 3.07 -23.12
N ASP A 85 -8.59 2.98 -24.35
CA ASP A 85 -7.76 2.75 -25.53
C ASP A 85 -6.82 3.92 -25.83
N ARG A 86 -7.26 5.17 -25.58
CA ARG A 86 -6.39 6.35 -25.65
C ARG A 86 -5.20 6.24 -24.70
N VAL A 87 -5.43 5.84 -23.45
CA VAL A 87 -4.38 5.71 -22.43
C VAL A 87 -3.43 4.57 -22.74
N VAL A 88 -3.96 3.41 -23.17
CA VAL A 88 -3.15 2.25 -23.57
C VAL A 88 -2.29 2.58 -24.79
N ALA A 89 -2.83 3.27 -25.80
CA ALA A 89 -2.07 3.69 -26.98
C ALA A 89 -0.93 4.68 -26.64
N ALA A 90 -1.13 5.53 -25.63
CA ALA A 90 -0.08 6.41 -25.10
C ALA A 90 1.09 5.64 -24.46
N GLY A 91 0.91 4.35 -24.17
CA GLY A 91 1.95 3.43 -23.70
C GLY A 91 3.18 3.36 -24.62
N SER A 92 3.02 3.61 -25.92
CA SER A 92 4.13 3.69 -26.90
C SER A 92 5.20 4.75 -26.57
N ARG A 93 4.89 5.74 -25.72
CA ARG A 93 5.89 6.73 -25.25
C ARG A 93 6.93 6.09 -24.34
N LEU A 94 6.55 5.05 -23.60
CA LEU A 94 7.47 4.35 -22.70
C LEU A 94 8.56 3.62 -23.48
N ASP A 95 8.25 3.08 -24.65
CA ASP A 95 9.21 2.38 -25.51
C ASP A 95 10.32 3.31 -26.06
N ARG A 96 10.05 4.62 -26.09
CA ARG A 96 10.99 5.66 -26.53
C ARG A 96 11.65 6.41 -25.38
N ALA A 97 11.19 6.21 -24.14
CA ALA A 97 11.72 6.92 -22.99
C ALA A 97 13.16 6.48 -22.72
N ARG A 98 14.05 7.45 -22.51
CA ARG A 98 15.46 7.20 -22.20
C ARG A 98 15.83 7.94 -20.92
N GLY A 99 16.43 7.22 -19.98
CA GLY A 99 16.76 7.74 -18.67
C GLY A 99 15.58 7.72 -17.71
N ARG A 100 15.88 7.88 -16.41
CA ARG A 100 14.92 7.69 -15.32
C ARG A 100 13.75 8.65 -15.40
N THR A 101 14.01 9.95 -15.45
CA THR A 101 12.98 11.00 -15.46
C THR A 101 12.01 10.84 -16.64
N ALA A 102 12.53 10.59 -17.85
CA ALA A 102 11.68 10.35 -19.01
C ALA A 102 10.86 9.05 -18.87
N THR A 103 11.44 8.00 -18.27
CA THR A 103 10.73 6.75 -18.00
C THR A 103 9.63 6.96 -16.95
N ALA A 104 9.88 7.74 -15.91
CA ALA A 104 8.90 8.11 -14.89
C ALA A 104 7.72 8.90 -15.51
N ASP A 105 8.01 9.94 -16.29
CA ASP A 105 6.97 10.71 -17.00
C ASP A 105 6.14 9.85 -17.96
N ALA A 106 6.80 8.99 -18.74
CA ALA A 106 6.14 8.09 -19.68
C ALA A 106 5.35 6.97 -18.98
N SER A 107 5.72 6.60 -17.75
CA SER A 107 5.02 5.60 -16.93
C SER A 107 3.74 6.16 -16.30
N VAL A 108 3.69 7.46 -15.99
CA VAL A 108 2.48 8.09 -15.45
C VAL A 108 1.51 8.45 -16.58
N ARG A 109 0.57 7.55 -16.81
CA ARG A 109 -0.54 7.72 -17.75
C ARG A 109 -1.86 7.64 -16.98
N CYS A 110 -2.76 8.56 -17.28
CA CYS A 110 -4.02 8.69 -16.56
C CYS A 110 -5.21 8.72 -17.51
N ALA A 111 -6.28 8.06 -17.07
CA ALA A 111 -7.62 8.12 -17.61
C ALA A 111 -8.49 9.09 -16.78
N THR A 112 -9.51 9.64 -17.42
CA THR A 112 -10.59 10.38 -16.78
C THR A 112 -11.91 9.67 -17.03
N PHE A 113 -12.51 9.14 -15.97
CA PHE A 113 -13.83 8.52 -16.02
C PHE A 113 -14.80 9.44 -15.29
N GLU A 114 -15.75 10.02 -16.03
CA GLU A 114 -16.78 10.91 -15.47
C GLU A 114 -16.21 12.06 -14.61
N GLY A 115 -15.11 12.68 -15.09
CA GLY A 115 -14.41 13.75 -14.37
C GLY A 115 -13.49 13.27 -13.24
N GLN A 116 -13.50 11.98 -12.89
CA GLN A 116 -12.62 11.39 -11.89
C GLN A 116 -11.33 10.90 -12.56
N ARG A 117 -10.17 11.30 -12.03
CA ARG A 117 -8.86 10.89 -12.59
C ARG A 117 -8.37 9.60 -11.96
N TYR A 118 -8.00 8.64 -12.80
CA TYR A 118 -7.30 7.42 -12.44
C TYR A 118 -5.95 7.37 -13.14
N CYS A 119 -4.86 7.13 -12.40
CA CYS A 119 -3.51 6.99 -12.96
C CYS A 119 -2.99 5.56 -12.76
N LEU A 120 -2.50 4.95 -13.83
CA LEU A 120 -1.97 3.58 -13.82
C LEU A 120 -0.92 3.41 -12.71
N GLY A 121 -1.08 2.34 -11.91
CA GLY A 121 -0.20 2.05 -10.77
C GLY A 121 -0.46 2.88 -9.51
N PHE A 122 -1.03 4.08 -9.62
CA PHE A 122 -1.28 4.99 -8.50
C PHE A 122 -2.71 4.94 -7.96
N GLY A 123 -3.68 4.65 -8.81
CA GLY A 123 -5.10 4.62 -8.44
C GLY A 123 -5.85 5.93 -8.74
N TRP A 124 -6.98 6.12 -8.06
CA TRP A 124 -7.80 7.32 -8.15
C TRP A 124 -7.18 8.47 -7.38
N THR A 125 -6.93 9.60 -8.04
CA THR A 125 -6.10 10.69 -7.50
C THR A 125 -6.55 12.06 -7.98
N HIS A 126 -6.20 13.12 -7.23
CA HIS A 126 -6.28 14.51 -7.68
C HIS A 126 -4.92 15.09 -8.11
N GLN A 127 -3.83 14.38 -7.86
CA GLN A 127 -2.47 14.80 -8.22
C GLN A 127 -2.33 14.96 -9.74
N SER A 128 -1.47 15.89 -10.15
CA SER A 128 -1.13 16.03 -11.56
C SER A 128 -0.21 14.90 -12.02
N ARG A 129 -0.16 14.65 -13.34
CA ARG A 129 0.79 13.68 -13.92
C ARG A 129 2.24 14.03 -13.56
N LYS A 130 2.57 15.32 -13.52
CA LYS A 130 3.90 15.82 -13.17
C LYS A 130 4.28 15.47 -11.74
N ASP A 131 3.37 15.67 -10.79
CA ASP A 131 3.64 15.39 -9.36
C ASP A 131 3.83 13.89 -9.12
N LEU A 132 2.99 13.06 -9.75
CA LEU A 132 3.14 11.60 -9.68
C LEU A 132 4.44 11.12 -10.34
N ALA A 133 4.83 11.74 -11.47
CA ALA A 133 6.09 11.41 -12.14
C ALA A 133 7.29 11.81 -11.27
N ALA A 134 7.24 12.96 -10.59
CA ALA A 134 8.29 13.38 -9.65
C ALA A 134 8.43 12.41 -8.47
N ARG A 135 7.32 11.85 -7.97
CA ARG A 135 7.35 10.81 -6.92
C ARG A 135 8.00 9.51 -7.42
N LEU A 136 7.73 9.09 -8.66
CA LEU A 136 8.40 7.94 -9.27
C LEU A 136 9.89 8.20 -9.57
N ASP A 137 10.24 9.44 -9.92
CA ASP A 137 11.63 9.81 -10.21
C ASP A 137 12.48 9.89 -8.94
N THR A 138 11.85 10.04 -7.77
CA THR A 138 12.54 10.00 -6.48
C THR A 138 13.09 8.60 -6.22
N ARG A 139 14.38 8.48 -5.89
CA ARG A 139 15.01 7.20 -5.55
C ARG A 139 14.73 6.83 -4.10
N THR A 140 14.53 5.54 -3.85
CA THR A 140 14.50 5.00 -2.49
C THR A 140 15.87 5.24 -1.83
N PRO A 141 15.93 5.80 -0.61
CA PRO A 141 17.18 5.94 0.12
C PRO A 141 17.90 4.59 0.29
N ALA A 142 19.20 4.57 0.06
CA ALA A 142 20.02 3.38 0.29
C ALA A 142 20.06 3.01 1.78
N GLY A 143 20.26 1.72 2.07
CA GLY A 143 20.43 1.21 3.44
C GLY A 143 19.13 0.92 4.20
N ARG A 144 17.96 1.09 3.57
CA ARG A 144 16.68 0.65 4.17
C ARG A 144 16.47 -0.84 3.97
N GLU A 145 15.85 -1.48 4.95
CA GLU A 145 15.39 -2.86 4.80
C GLU A 145 14.29 -2.96 3.73
N THR A 146 14.42 -3.93 2.82
CA THR A 146 13.39 -4.21 1.80
C THR A 146 12.31 -5.09 2.41
N THR A 147 11.06 -4.60 2.50
CA THR A 147 9.98 -5.33 3.18
C THR A 147 8.92 -5.90 2.23
N GLY A 148 8.95 -5.51 0.94
CA GLY A 148 8.28 -6.26 -0.12
C GLY A 148 7.10 -5.60 -0.82
N ASP A 149 6.89 -4.30 -0.62
CA ASP A 149 6.13 -3.53 -1.60
C ASP A 149 6.98 -3.33 -2.87
N LEU A 150 6.32 -3.03 -3.99
CA LEU A 150 7.01 -2.70 -5.23
C LEU A 150 7.31 -1.20 -5.24
N ASP A 151 8.56 -0.87 -4.93
CA ASP A 151 9.02 0.51 -4.86
C ASP A 151 9.06 1.22 -6.24
N ALA A 152 9.47 2.49 -6.25
CA ALA A 152 9.52 3.29 -7.47
C ALA A 152 10.43 2.66 -8.54
N ASP A 153 11.58 2.12 -8.14
CA ASP A 153 12.54 1.48 -9.05
C ASP A 153 11.96 0.17 -9.61
N GLY A 154 11.34 -0.63 -8.76
CA GLY A 154 10.63 -1.84 -9.11
C GLY A 154 9.48 -1.58 -10.10
N LEU A 155 8.72 -0.50 -9.93
CA LEU A 155 7.66 -0.09 -10.87
C LEU A 155 8.21 0.26 -12.24
N LEU A 156 9.25 1.10 -12.30
CA LEU A 156 9.88 1.51 -13.56
C LEU A 156 10.52 0.31 -14.27
N ALA A 157 11.23 -0.54 -13.53
CA ALA A 157 11.84 -1.76 -14.06
C ALA A 157 10.77 -2.75 -14.59
N ARG A 158 9.67 -2.93 -13.86
CA ARG A 158 8.55 -3.77 -14.30
C ARG A 158 7.92 -3.25 -15.59
N ALA A 159 7.77 -1.94 -15.73
CA ALA A 159 7.21 -1.33 -16.92
C ALA A 159 8.10 -1.56 -18.16
N GLY A 160 9.43 -1.54 -17.99
CA GLY A 160 10.39 -1.80 -19.06
C GLY A 160 10.63 -3.29 -19.39
N ARG A 161 10.30 -4.22 -18.49
CA ARG A 161 10.48 -5.67 -18.72
C ARG A 161 9.36 -6.33 -19.50
N ARG A 162 8.17 -5.73 -19.52
CA ARG A 162 7.02 -6.26 -20.26
C ARG A 162 7.15 -5.98 -21.75
N THR A 163 6.72 -6.92 -22.57
CA THR A 163 6.45 -6.63 -23.98
C THR A 163 5.36 -5.57 -24.12
N THR A 164 5.30 -4.90 -25.27
CA THR A 164 4.25 -3.92 -25.57
C THR A 164 2.85 -4.52 -25.41
N THR A 165 2.64 -5.76 -25.85
CA THR A 165 1.36 -6.47 -25.73
C THR A 165 1.01 -6.79 -24.28
N GLU A 166 1.91 -7.42 -23.52
CA GLU A 166 1.65 -7.76 -22.11
C GLU A 166 1.38 -6.51 -21.26
N ARG A 167 2.08 -5.42 -21.57
CA ARG A 167 1.85 -4.12 -20.93
C ARG A 167 0.47 -3.58 -21.29
N ALA A 168 0.11 -3.53 -22.56
CA ALA A 168 -1.19 -3.04 -23.01
C ALA A 168 -2.35 -3.84 -22.41
N ASP A 169 -2.22 -5.17 -22.31
CA ASP A 169 -3.24 -6.03 -21.71
C ASP A 169 -3.39 -5.79 -20.21
N ALA A 170 -2.26 -5.68 -19.48
CA ALA A 170 -2.29 -5.38 -18.06
C ALA A 170 -2.90 -3.99 -17.77
N GLU A 171 -2.56 -2.98 -18.57
CA GLU A 171 -3.09 -1.63 -18.44
C GLU A 171 -4.58 -1.55 -18.78
N ARG A 172 -5.02 -2.22 -19.85
CA ARG A 172 -6.43 -2.32 -20.20
C ARG A 172 -7.23 -2.99 -19.08
N ALA A 173 -6.72 -4.08 -18.51
CA ALA A 173 -7.37 -4.77 -17.40
C ALA A 173 -7.50 -3.87 -16.16
N GLU A 174 -6.43 -3.13 -15.80
CA GLU A 174 -6.44 -2.20 -14.68
C GLU A 174 -7.44 -1.05 -14.91
N LEU A 175 -7.41 -0.41 -16.08
CA LEU A 175 -8.28 0.71 -16.41
C LEU A 175 -9.74 0.28 -16.57
N THR A 176 -10.01 -0.93 -17.07
CA THR A 176 -11.35 -1.52 -17.11
C THR A 176 -11.89 -1.71 -15.69
N ALA A 177 -11.08 -2.24 -14.77
CA ALA A 177 -11.48 -2.39 -13.38
C ALA A 177 -11.73 -1.02 -12.71
N ALA A 178 -10.92 -0.02 -13.03
CA ALA A 178 -11.15 1.36 -12.59
C ALA A 178 -12.47 1.91 -13.14
N ALA A 179 -12.69 1.90 -14.46
CA ALA A 179 -13.91 2.39 -15.09
C ALA A 179 -15.18 1.80 -14.43
N ARG A 180 -15.21 0.48 -14.21
CA ARG A 180 -16.33 -0.22 -13.55
C ARG A 180 -16.53 0.14 -12.08
N ALA A 181 -15.58 0.82 -11.44
CA ALA A 181 -15.63 1.23 -10.05
C ALA A 181 -15.81 2.75 -9.88
N VAL A 182 -16.00 3.53 -10.96
CA VAL A 182 -16.09 5.00 -10.87
C VAL A 182 -17.25 5.46 -9.98
N GLY A 183 -18.40 4.77 -10.02
CA GLY A 183 -19.54 5.04 -9.13
C GLY A 183 -19.17 4.91 -7.65
N LYS A 184 -18.35 3.90 -7.28
CA LYS A 184 -17.84 3.75 -5.91
C LYS A 184 -17.02 4.97 -5.50
N VAL A 185 -16.18 5.47 -6.40
CA VAL A 185 -15.27 6.59 -6.10
C VAL A 185 -16.03 7.89 -5.91
N TRP A 186 -17.02 8.17 -6.76
CA TRP A 186 -17.94 9.27 -6.54
C TRP A 186 -18.61 9.19 -5.17
N LEU A 187 -19.14 8.01 -4.79
CA LEU A 187 -19.76 7.82 -3.48
C LEU A 187 -18.77 8.06 -2.33
N LEU A 188 -17.57 7.48 -2.40
CA LEU A 188 -16.54 7.66 -1.37
C LEU A 188 -16.13 9.14 -1.22
N ARG A 189 -15.93 9.86 -2.32
CA ARG A 189 -15.57 11.28 -2.30
C ARG A 189 -16.72 12.13 -1.78
N HIS A 190 -17.95 11.82 -2.16
CA HIS A 190 -19.12 12.49 -1.60
C HIS A 190 -19.18 12.34 -0.09
N GLU A 191 -19.05 11.13 0.41
CA GLU A 191 -19.23 10.86 1.83
C GLU A 191 -18.06 11.34 2.69
N LEU A 192 -16.83 11.21 2.19
CA LEU A 192 -15.62 11.56 2.94
C LEU A 192 -15.24 13.03 2.76
N GLN A 193 -15.33 13.54 1.53
CA GLN A 193 -14.84 14.87 1.17
C GLN A 193 -15.96 15.90 0.97
N GLY A 194 -17.23 15.48 0.98
CA GLY A 194 -18.37 16.38 0.80
C GLY A 194 -18.57 16.83 -0.66
N VAL A 195 -17.96 16.14 -1.62
CA VAL A 195 -18.13 16.44 -3.05
C VAL A 195 -19.57 16.12 -3.46
N PRO A 196 -20.35 17.06 -4.03
CA PRO A 196 -21.71 16.77 -4.49
C PRO A 196 -21.72 15.65 -5.54
N LEU A 197 -22.70 14.74 -5.44
CA LEU A 197 -22.95 13.77 -6.50
C LEU A 197 -23.62 14.49 -7.69
N PRO A 198 -23.30 14.11 -8.95
CA PRO A 198 -24.04 14.61 -10.11
C PRO A 198 -25.55 14.34 -10.00
N ASP A 199 -26.39 15.23 -10.54
CA ASP A 199 -27.85 15.11 -10.46
C ASP A 199 -28.38 13.79 -11.04
N ASP A 200 -27.69 13.24 -12.04
CA ASP A 200 -28.04 11.96 -12.67
C ASP A 200 -27.23 10.76 -12.17
N PHE A 201 -26.52 10.91 -11.04
CA PHE A 201 -25.66 9.87 -10.46
C PHE A 201 -26.41 8.54 -10.26
N ALA A 202 -27.59 8.56 -9.64
CA ALA A 202 -28.35 7.34 -9.36
C ALA A 202 -28.82 6.62 -10.64
N ARG A 203 -29.02 7.36 -11.74
CA ARG A 203 -29.38 6.81 -13.04
C ARG A 203 -28.17 6.21 -13.75
N LYS A 204 -27.01 6.88 -13.68
CA LYS A 204 -25.75 6.41 -14.27
C LYS A 204 -25.10 5.26 -13.51
N HIS A 205 -25.28 5.22 -12.19
CA HIS A 205 -24.69 4.23 -11.30
C HIS A 205 -25.75 3.46 -10.50
N PRO A 206 -26.63 2.69 -11.15
CA PRO A 206 -27.62 1.87 -10.46
C PRO A 206 -26.98 0.78 -9.56
N GLU A 207 -25.71 0.44 -9.79
CA GLU A 207 -24.91 -0.44 -8.94
C GLU A 207 -24.56 0.17 -7.57
N VAL A 208 -24.71 1.50 -7.44
CA VAL A 208 -24.42 2.27 -6.23
C VAL A 208 -25.73 2.77 -5.62
N SER A 209 -26.09 2.22 -4.46
CA SER A 209 -27.28 2.67 -3.74
C SER A 209 -26.87 3.45 -2.50
N ALA A 210 -26.88 4.79 -2.52
CA ALA A 210 -26.61 5.57 -1.32
C ALA A 210 -27.67 5.23 -0.24
N ARG A 211 -27.24 4.85 0.97
CA ARG A 211 -28.16 4.60 2.10
C ARG A 211 -27.97 5.67 3.15
N THR A 212 -29.03 6.37 3.48
CA THR A 212 -29.04 7.26 4.64
C THR A 212 -29.01 6.44 5.93
N SER A 213 -28.04 6.71 6.80
CA SER A 213 -28.14 6.32 8.21
C SER A 213 -27.34 7.27 9.06
N GLY A 214 -27.92 7.79 10.13
CA GLY A 214 -27.22 8.64 11.11
C GLY A 214 -26.62 7.85 12.28
N ARG A 215 -26.10 6.63 12.09
CA ARG A 215 -25.50 5.89 13.21
C ARG A 215 -24.06 6.33 13.47
N ALA A 216 -23.80 6.79 14.69
CA ALA A 216 -22.45 7.05 15.15
C ALA A 216 -21.64 5.74 15.25
N TYR A 217 -20.38 5.75 14.80
CA TYR A 217 -19.47 4.61 14.96
C TYR A 217 -19.24 4.27 16.44
N PRO A 218 -19.15 2.98 16.80
CA PRO A 218 -18.84 2.56 18.16
C PRO A 218 -17.46 3.08 18.60
N ARG A 219 -17.17 3.03 19.90
CA ARG A 219 -15.85 3.44 20.43
C ARG A 219 -14.72 2.64 19.78
N LYS A 220 -14.92 1.33 19.61
CA LYS A 220 -13.93 0.39 19.10
C LYS A 220 -14.64 -0.71 18.33
N ASP A 221 -14.10 -1.08 17.18
CA ASP A 221 -14.53 -2.27 16.44
C ASP A 221 -13.33 -2.94 15.79
N LYS A 222 -13.50 -4.22 15.45
CA LYS A 222 -12.52 -4.99 14.69
C LYS A 222 -13.22 -6.04 13.84
N ILE A 223 -12.59 -6.29 12.71
CA ILE A 223 -12.76 -7.47 11.89
C ILE A 223 -11.50 -8.31 12.02
N LEU A 224 -11.63 -9.61 11.79
CA LEU A 224 -10.53 -10.58 11.85
C LEU A 224 -9.96 -10.77 13.28
N THR A 225 -9.33 -11.93 13.49
CA THR A 225 -8.67 -12.29 14.75
C THR A 225 -7.22 -12.67 14.47
N SER A 226 -6.41 -12.79 15.53
CA SER A 226 -4.98 -13.17 15.45
C SER A 226 -4.75 -14.49 14.71
N ARG A 227 -5.76 -15.36 14.60
CA ARG A 227 -5.69 -16.67 13.92
C ARG A 227 -5.17 -16.58 12.49
N VAL A 228 -5.41 -15.48 11.78
CA VAL A 228 -4.99 -15.33 10.38
C VAL A 228 -3.69 -14.54 10.21
N ALA A 229 -3.10 -14.05 11.30
CA ALA A 229 -1.90 -13.21 11.27
C ALA A 229 -0.64 -14.08 11.34
N LEU A 230 0.30 -13.85 10.40
CA LEU A 230 1.57 -14.57 10.30
C LEU A 230 2.68 -13.58 9.90
N ALA A 231 3.92 -13.91 10.24
CA ALA A 231 5.10 -13.21 9.74
C ALA A 231 5.37 -13.61 8.28
N GLN A 232 5.92 -12.70 7.49
CA GLN A 232 6.35 -12.99 6.13
C GLN A 232 7.54 -13.95 6.10
N ASN A 233 7.60 -14.81 5.07
CA ASN A 233 8.65 -15.84 4.94
C ASN A 233 9.92 -15.33 4.25
N GLU A 234 9.79 -14.31 3.39
CA GLU A 234 10.90 -13.69 2.67
C GLU A 234 10.88 -12.19 2.93
N THR A 235 12.03 -11.52 2.83
CA THR A 235 12.10 -10.07 3.10
C THR A 235 11.22 -9.27 2.13
N TRP A 236 10.97 -9.76 0.91
CA TRP A 236 10.09 -9.12 -0.07
C TRP A 236 8.64 -9.64 -0.10
N TRP A 237 8.14 -10.32 0.95
CA TRP A 237 6.83 -11.00 0.97
C TRP A 237 5.74 -10.36 1.86
N CYS A 238 5.82 -9.06 2.17
CA CYS A 238 4.72 -8.40 2.89
C CYS A 238 3.37 -8.48 2.15
N GLY A 239 3.36 -8.33 0.82
CA GLY A 239 2.17 -8.47 -0.03
C GLY A 239 1.55 -9.88 0.05
N PRO A 240 2.28 -10.95 -0.26
CA PRO A 240 1.81 -12.34 -0.11
C PRO A 240 1.28 -12.68 1.28
N THR A 241 1.90 -12.14 2.34
CA THR A 241 1.50 -12.38 3.73
C THR A 241 0.25 -11.61 4.10
N THR A 242 0.14 -10.35 3.68
CA THR A 242 -1.08 -9.55 3.77
C THR A 242 -2.24 -10.25 3.06
N MET A 243 -2.02 -10.73 1.83
CA MET A 243 -3.02 -11.45 1.06
C MET A 243 -3.35 -12.81 1.66
N GLN A 244 -2.41 -13.47 2.34
CA GLN A 244 -2.70 -14.68 3.11
C GLN A 244 -3.71 -14.42 4.22
N ALA A 245 -3.53 -13.37 5.01
CA ALA A 245 -4.45 -13.03 6.09
C ALA A 245 -5.84 -12.66 5.55
N ILE A 246 -5.91 -11.82 4.51
CA ILE A 246 -7.16 -11.42 3.86
C ILE A 246 -7.85 -12.65 3.23
N GLY A 247 -7.14 -13.42 2.41
CA GLY A 247 -7.69 -14.60 1.73
C GLY A 247 -8.13 -15.70 2.70
N TRP A 248 -7.36 -15.95 3.77
CA TRP A 248 -7.76 -16.93 4.78
C TRP A 248 -9.03 -16.48 5.52
N SER A 249 -9.11 -15.22 5.92
CA SER A 249 -10.34 -14.71 6.54
C SER A 249 -11.56 -14.81 5.63
N SER A 250 -11.37 -14.60 4.32
CA SER A 250 -12.46 -14.67 3.35
C SER A 250 -12.92 -16.11 3.06
N GLN A 251 -11.99 -17.06 2.99
CA GLN A 251 -12.24 -18.42 2.50
C GLN A 251 -12.36 -19.46 3.63
N GLY A 252 -12.06 -19.09 4.88
CA GLY A 252 -12.01 -20.01 6.02
C GLY A 252 -10.82 -21.01 5.98
N LYS A 253 -10.10 -21.10 4.87
CA LYS A 253 -8.96 -22.02 4.67
C LYS A 253 -7.67 -21.27 4.37
N ARG A 254 -6.59 -21.65 5.06
CA ARG A 254 -5.26 -21.11 4.83
C ARG A 254 -4.68 -21.59 3.50
N LYS A 255 -4.22 -20.67 2.67
CA LYS A 255 -3.26 -20.91 1.58
C LYS A 255 -1.90 -20.35 2.00
N ASN A 256 -0.79 -20.96 1.56
CA ASN A 256 0.55 -20.50 1.94
C ASN A 256 0.95 -19.21 1.19
N GLN A 257 2.01 -18.52 1.65
CA GLN A 257 2.46 -17.27 1.04
C GLN A 257 2.92 -17.46 -0.40
N ALA A 258 3.57 -18.59 -0.74
CA ALA A 258 3.96 -18.91 -2.11
C ALA A 258 2.78 -18.99 -3.09
N TYR A 259 1.61 -19.49 -2.65
CA TYR A 259 0.38 -19.47 -3.45
C TYR A 259 -0.02 -18.03 -3.78
N TRP A 260 0.01 -17.13 -2.79
CA TRP A 260 -0.37 -15.73 -2.97
C TRP A 260 0.66 -14.96 -3.79
N ALA A 261 1.96 -15.20 -3.60
CA ALA A 261 3.02 -14.63 -4.41
C ALA A 261 2.80 -14.88 -5.91
N ARG A 262 2.42 -16.10 -6.29
CA ARG A 262 2.08 -16.42 -7.70
C ARG A 262 0.85 -15.68 -8.21
N ARG A 263 -0.18 -15.47 -7.38
CA ARG A 263 -1.41 -14.75 -7.78
C ARG A 263 -1.18 -13.25 -7.92
N LEU A 264 -0.34 -12.71 -7.06
CA LEU A 264 0.06 -11.30 -7.04
C LEU A 264 1.10 -10.98 -8.12
N GLY A 265 1.82 -11.98 -8.62
CA GLY A 265 2.98 -11.74 -9.49
C GLY A 265 4.15 -11.13 -8.71
N THR A 266 4.26 -11.43 -7.41
CA THR A 266 5.32 -10.95 -6.53
C THR A 266 6.69 -11.42 -7.05
N THR A 267 7.64 -10.51 -7.10
CA THR A 267 9.05 -10.79 -7.44
C THR A 267 9.95 -10.44 -6.25
N SER A 268 11.28 -10.58 -6.39
CA SER A 268 12.22 -10.07 -5.39
C SER A 268 12.15 -8.55 -5.21
N ALA A 269 11.59 -7.82 -6.18
CA ALA A 269 11.32 -6.39 -6.05
C ALA A 269 10.01 -6.08 -5.28
N GLY A 270 9.27 -7.11 -4.83
CA GLY A 270 8.03 -6.93 -4.07
C GLY A 270 6.75 -7.04 -4.90
N THR A 271 5.67 -6.45 -4.38
CA THR A 271 4.29 -6.54 -4.89
C THR A 271 3.68 -5.16 -5.12
N SER A 272 2.97 -4.95 -6.23
CA SER A 272 2.25 -3.69 -6.47
C SER A 272 0.91 -3.64 -5.73
N ILE A 273 0.51 -2.46 -5.24
CA ILE A 273 -0.82 -2.24 -4.67
C ILE A 273 -1.96 -2.53 -5.66
N THR A 274 -1.78 -2.28 -6.97
CA THR A 274 -2.81 -2.61 -7.97
C THR A 274 -2.98 -4.12 -8.12
N ASP A 275 -1.91 -4.90 -7.96
CA ASP A 275 -2.01 -6.36 -7.88
C ASP A 275 -2.68 -6.84 -6.59
N MET A 276 -2.39 -6.20 -5.45
CA MET A 276 -3.09 -6.49 -4.20
C MET A 276 -4.61 -6.30 -4.38
N VAL A 277 -5.04 -5.14 -4.87
CA VAL A 277 -6.47 -4.84 -5.10
C VAL A 277 -7.10 -5.78 -6.13
N ARG A 278 -6.41 -6.04 -7.26
CA ARG A 278 -6.85 -7.00 -8.27
C ARG A 278 -7.10 -8.39 -7.67
N VAL A 279 -6.17 -8.89 -6.86
CA VAL A 279 -6.29 -10.22 -6.25
C VAL A 279 -7.33 -10.25 -5.12
N VAL A 280 -7.51 -9.16 -4.36
CA VAL A 280 -8.63 -9.05 -3.41
C VAL A 280 -9.95 -9.22 -4.15
N ASN A 281 -10.14 -8.51 -5.26
CA ASN A 281 -11.35 -8.59 -6.07
C ASN A 281 -11.56 -9.97 -6.72
N ASP A 282 -10.51 -10.60 -7.22
CA ASP A 282 -10.60 -11.87 -7.95
C ASP A 282 -10.67 -13.11 -7.02
N LYS A 283 -10.13 -13.03 -5.80
CA LYS A 283 -9.91 -14.22 -4.94
C LYS A 283 -10.57 -14.16 -3.58
N THR A 284 -11.28 -13.08 -3.24
CA THR A 284 -11.96 -12.96 -1.95
C THR A 284 -13.45 -12.70 -2.17
N HIS A 285 -14.21 -12.61 -1.08
CA HIS A 285 -15.62 -12.21 -1.12
C HIS A 285 -15.82 -10.74 -0.76
N TYR A 286 -14.75 -10.00 -0.45
CA TYR A 286 -14.85 -8.64 0.07
C TYR A 286 -15.29 -7.63 -1.00
N ASP A 287 -15.18 -8.00 -2.28
CA ASP A 287 -15.67 -7.26 -3.44
C ASP A 287 -17.19 -7.31 -3.63
N LYS A 288 -17.88 -8.20 -2.90
CA LYS A 288 -19.33 -8.37 -3.02
C LYS A 288 -20.06 -7.18 -2.41
N ARG A 289 -21.25 -6.86 -2.95
CA ARG A 289 -22.13 -5.75 -2.52
C ARG A 289 -22.46 -5.71 -1.03
N LYS A 290 -22.44 -6.86 -0.35
CA LYS A 290 -22.70 -6.97 1.10
C LYS A 290 -21.49 -6.61 1.98
N PHE A 291 -20.33 -6.40 1.37
CA PHE A 291 -19.08 -5.99 2.00
C PHE A 291 -18.66 -4.63 1.44
N ALA A 292 -17.46 -4.49 0.88
CA ALA A 292 -16.94 -3.20 0.41
C ALA A 292 -17.34 -2.85 -1.03
N GLY A 293 -17.93 -3.80 -1.78
CA GLY A 293 -17.98 -3.67 -3.23
C GLY A 293 -16.57 -3.74 -3.85
N PRO A 294 -16.43 -3.45 -5.15
CA PRO A 294 -15.14 -3.51 -5.85
C PRO A 294 -14.04 -2.75 -5.09
N TYR A 295 -12.95 -3.40 -4.70
CA TYR A 295 -11.81 -2.70 -4.14
C TYR A 295 -11.18 -1.82 -5.22
N VAL A 296 -10.74 -0.62 -4.81
CA VAL A 296 -10.03 0.34 -5.63
C VAL A 296 -8.72 0.74 -4.94
N VAL A 297 -7.75 1.18 -5.74
CA VAL A 297 -6.59 1.90 -5.21
C VAL A 297 -6.97 3.38 -5.11
N LEU A 298 -6.90 3.93 -3.92
CA LEU A 298 -7.26 5.31 -3.64
C LEU A 298 -6.03 6.08 -3.15
N ASP A 299 -5.60 7.10 -3.91
CA ASP A 299 -4.61 8.07 -3.44
C ASP A 299 -5.24 8.95 -2.36
N ILE A 300 -4.48 9.16 -1.29
CA ILE A 300 -4.91 9.89 -0.10
C ILE A 300 -4.13 11.19 0.09
N SER A 301 -3.38 11.62 -0.93
CA SER A 301 -2.55 12.83 -0.88
C SER A 301 -3.31 14.11 -0.49
N ASP A 302 -4.60 14.17 -0.78
CA ASP A 302 -5.51 15.28 -0.48
C ASP A 302 -6.45 15.00 0.70
N PHE A 303 -6.28 13.86 1.38
CA PHE A 303 -7.10 13.53 2.53
C PHE A 303 -6.59 14.31 3.74
N SER A 304 -7.49 14.64 4.66
CA SER A 304 -7.15 14.95 6.05
C SER A 304 -7.10 13.65 6.86
N PHE A 305 -6.46 13.70 8.03
CA PHE A 305 -6.50 12.57 8.97
C PHE A 305 -7.93 12.13 9.31
N ARG A 306 -8.86 13.09 9.46
CA ARG A 306 -10.26 12.80 9.76
C ARG A 306 -10.92 11.98 8.64
N GLN A 307 -10.66 12.34 7.38
CA GLN A 307 -11.19 11.63 6.22
C GLN A 307 -10.60 10.23 6.11
N TRP A 308 -9.27 10.12 6.25
CA TRP A 308 -8.58 8.83 6.25
C TRP A 308 -9.10 7.91 7.36
N TYR A 309 -9.20 8.40 8.59
CA TYR A 309 -9.65 7.60 9.73
C TYR A 309 -11.12 7.20 9.60
N ARG A 310 -11.94 8.06 9.00
CA ARG A 310 -13.33 7.74 8.69
C ARG A 310 -13.47 6.67 7.62
N LEU A 311 -12.64 6.68 6.58
CA LEU A 311 -12.55 5.59 5.61
C LEU A 311 -12.21 4.26 6.30
N MET A 312 -11.26 4.26 7.25
CA MET A 312 -10.91 3.06 8.02
C MET A 312 -12.11 2.54 8.83
N MET A 313 -12.78 3.43 9.59
CA MET A 313 -13.96 3.06 10.38
C MET A 313 -15.06 2.46 9.51
N ARG A 314 -15.31 3.04 8.34
CA ARG A 314 -16.29 2.55 7.39
C ARG A 314 -15.94 1.16 6.85
N HIS A 315 -14.71 0.94 6.40
CA HIS A 315 -14.26 -0.38 5.95
C HIS A 315 -14.46 -1.47 7.01
N ILE A 316 -14.08 -1.15 8.25
CA ILE A 316 -14.09 -2.11 9.35
C ILE A 316 -15.51 -2.35 9.88
N HIS A 317 -16.27 -1.29 10.15
CA HIS A 317 -17.57 -1.40 10.80
C HIS A 317 -18.69 -1.70 9.79
N ASP A 318 -18.75 -0.91 8.74
CA ASP A 318 -19.87 -0.86 7.82
C ASP A 318 -19.75 -1.94 6.76
N TYR A 319 -18.60 -2.00 6.09
CA TYR A 319 -18.33 -2.98 5.05
C TYR A 319 -17.87 -4.33 5.60
N ARG A 320 -17.50 -4.40 6.88
CA ARG A 320 -16.92 -5.59 7.51
C ARG A 320 -15.77 -6.19 6.69
N ALA A 321 -14.94 -5.33 6.08
CA ALA A 321 -13.94 -5.69 5.09
C ALA A 321 -12.57 -5.07 5.42
N PRO A 322 -11.46 -5.82 5.27
CA PRO A 322 -10.13 -5.35 5.64
C PRO A 322 -9.63 -4.27 4.69
N VAL A 323 -8.78 -3.38 5.18
CA VAL A 323 -8.09 -2.38 4.37
C VAL A 323 -6.70 -2.91 4.01
N VAL A 324 -6.28 -2.75 2.76
CA VAL A 324 -4.87 -2.92 2.38
C VAL A 324 -4.15 -1.60 2.66
N LEU A 325 -3.51 -1.52 3.82
CA LEU A 325 -2.70 -0.35 4.19
C LEU A 325 -1.35 -0.43 3.47
N HIS A 326 -0.88 0.70 2.94
CA HIS A 326 0.39 0.80 2.22
C HIS A 326 1.36 1.86 2.82
N PRO A 327 1.82 1.69 4.08
CA PRO A 327 2.73 2.64 4.71
C PRO A 327 4.20 2.45 4.28
N VAL A 328 5.03 3.46 4.56
CA VAL A 328 6.48 3.25 4.76
C VAL A 328 6.76 2.86 6.21
N LEU A 329 7.63 1.87 6.44
CA LEU A 329 7.98 1.40 7.78
C LEU A 329 9.17 2.17 8.36
N LEU A 330 8.92 3.32 8.95
CA LEU A 330 9.96 4.13 9.62
C LEU A 330 9.75 4.13 11.14
N LYS A 331 10.83 4.11 11.92
CA LYS A 331 10.84 4.10 13.40
C LYS A 331 10.08 5.29 13.99
N GLN A 332 10.13 6.45 13.33
CA GLN A 332 9.36 7.63 13.74
C GLN A 332 7.85 7.37 13.80
N TYR A 333 7.33 6.49 12.93
CA TYR A 333 5.93 6.08 12.90
C TYR A 333 5.69 4.80 13.70
N TYR A 334 6.63 3.86 13.64
CA TYR A 334 6.56 2.53 14.22
C TYR A 334 7.77 2.27 15.13
N PRO A 335 7.76 2.77 16.38
CA PRO A 335 8.92 2.69 17.28
C PRO A 335 9.20 1.27 17.80
N TYR A 336 8.47 0.26 17.32
CA TYR A 336 8.77 -1.16 17.58
C TYR A 336 9.74 -1.74 16.55
N LEU A 337 10.07 -1.00 15.49
CA LEU A 337 11.09 -1.39 14.52
C LEU A 337 12.48 -1.15 15.11
N ASP A 338 13.39 -2.07 14.82
CA ASP A 338 14.80 -1.89 15.14
C ASP A 338 15.48 -0.99 14.11
N ASP A 339 15.17 -1.19 12.81
CA ASP A 339 15.66 -0.39 11.69
C ASP A 339 14.55 0.25 10.85
N ASP A 340 14.91 1.31 10.13
CA ASP A 340 14.05 1.91 9.12
C ASP A 340 13.99 1.01 7.88
N ALA A 341 12.78 0.88 7.34
CA ALA A 341 12.50 0.01 6.22
C ALA A 341 11.70 0.72 5.11
N SER A 342 11.57 0.02 3.99
CA SER A 342 10.90 0.48 2.77
C SER A 342 9.37 0.51 2.90
N GLY A 343 8.67 0.67 1.77
CA GLY A 343 7.22 0.52 1.73
C GLY A 343 6.79 -0.88 2.14
N HIS A 344 5.55 -1.01 2.60
CA HIS A 344 5.06 -2.23 3.21
C HIS A 344 3.54 -2.37 3.07
N PHE A 345 3.03 -3.61 3.12
CA PHE A 345 1.60 -3.86 3.23
C PHE A 345 1.20 -4.36 4.61
N GLN A 346 0.14 -3.79 5.17
CA GLN A 346 -0.48 -4.25 6.41
C GLN A 346 -1.98 -4.51 6.19
N VAL A 347 -2.58 -5.38 7.01
CA VAL A 347 -4.03 -5.61 6.98
C VAL A 347 -4.69 -4.72 8.02
N GLY A 348 -5.27 -3.60 7.58
CA GLY A 348 -6.13 -2.77 8.43
C GLY A 348 -7.39 -3.54 8.83
N ARG A 349 -7.57 -3.73 10.14
CA ARG A 349 -8.58 -4.67 10.67
C ARG A 349 -9.35 -4.16 11.89
N GLY A 350 -9.01 -3.01 12.45
CA GLY A 350 -9.71 -2.48 13.61
C GLY A 350 -9.47 -0.99 13.81
N PHE A 351 -10.34 -0.35 14.58
CA PHE A 351 -10.16 1.03 15.02
C PHE A 351 -10.59 1.16 16.48
N ASP A 352 -9.99 2.12 17.19
CA ASP A 352 -10.35 2.52 18.54
C ASP A 352 -10.32 4.05 18.60
N ARG A 353 -11.50 4.67 18.64
CA ARG A 353 -11.64 6.14 18.64
C ARG A 353 -10.96 6.79 19.84
N ASN A 354 -10.76 6.03 20.92
CA ASN A 354 -10.07 6.44 22.13
C ASN A 354 -10.35 7.91 22.53
N PRO A 355 -11.59 8.28 22.90
CA PRO A 355 -11.99 9.69 23.03
C PRO A 355 -11.22 10.47 24.10
N LYS A 356 -10.53 9.78 25.02
CA LYS A 356 -9.68 10.38 26.06
C LYS A 356 -8.18 10.39 25.69
N GLY A 357 -7.84 10.07 24.44
CA GLY A 357 -6.46 10.02 23.98
C GLY A 357 -6.37 9.98 22.46
N ASN A 358 -5.26 9.47 21.93
CA ASN A 358 -5.08 9.38 20.48
C ASN A 358 -5.90 8.22 19.90
N PRO A 359 -6.67 8.45 18.81
CA PRO A 359 -7.31 7.37 18.07
C PRO A 359 -6.28 6.33 17.64
N ARG A 360 -6.68 5.06 17.61
CA ARG A 360 -5.84 3.94 17.21
C ARG A 360 -6.40 3.23 16.01
N ILE A 361 -5.49 2.66 15.23
CA ILE A 361 -5.78 1.71 14.17
C ILE A 361 -5.20 0.35 14.59
N GLY A 362 -5.97 -0.70 14.34
CA GLY A 362 -5.56 -2.08 14.53
C GLY A 362 -5.23 -2.69 13.18
N TYR A 363 -4.06 -3.33 13.07
CA TYR A 363 -3.63 -4.01 11.85
C TYR A 363 -2.88 -5.30 12.15
N PHE A 364 -2.74 -6.14 11.14
CA PHE A 364 -1.76 -7.22 11.15
C PHE A 364 -0.46 -6.75 10.52
N GLU A 365 0.65 -7.06 11.18
CA GLU A 365 2.01 -6.71 10.78
C GLU A 365 2.68 -7.97 10.20
N PRO A 366 2.93 -8.03 8.89
CA PRO A 366 3.77 -9.07 8.28
C PRO A 366 5.26 -9.00 8.62
N TRP A 367 5.81 -7.79 8.85
CA TRP A 367 7.26 -7.62 9.06
C TRP A 367 7.71 -8.17 10.41
N ASP A 368 8.70 -9.07 10.42
CA ASP A 368 9.31 -9.61 11.64
C ASP A 368 10.81 -9.65 11.46
N GLN A 369 11.47 -8.61 11.95
CA GLN A 369 12.92 -8.41 11.90
C GLN A 369 13.69 -9.61 12.44
N SER A 370 13.28 -10.09 13.63
CA SER A 370 13.87 -11.26 14.30
C SER A 370 13.85 -12.56 13.48
N ARG A 371 13.08 -12.60 12.39
CA ARG A 371 13.02 -13.75 11.48
C ARG A 371 14.19 -13.79 10.50
N PHE A 372 14.73 -12.63 10.17
CA PHE A 372 15.82 -12.47 9.20
C PHE A 372 17.15 -12.18 9.90
N ASP A 373 17.09 -11.50 11.04
CA ASP A 373 18.21 -11.37 11.97
C ASP A 373 17.75 -11.74 13.40
N PRO A 374 18.10 -12.94 13.91
CA PRO A 374 17.70 -13.38 15.25
C PRO A 374 18.18 -12.51 16.42
N SER A 375 19.07 -11.54 16.19
CA SER A 375 19.48 -10.57 17.22
C SER A 375 18.46 -9.44 17.42
N GLU A 376 17.57 -9.22 16.46
CA GLU A 376 16.54 -8.19 16.52
C GLU A 376 15.33 -8.64 17.36
N PRO A 377 14.58 -7.69 17.96
CA PRO A 377 13.39 -8.01 18.74
C PRO A 377 12.25 -8.57 17.89
N ALA A 378 11.57 -9.59 18.42
CA ALA A 378 10.38 -10.14 17.79
C ALA A 378 9.23 -9.12 17.79
N ILE A 379 8.60 -8.93 16.63
CA ILE A 379 7.50 -7.97 16.47
C ILE A 379 6.16 -8.70 16.63
N SER A 380 5.23 -8.09 17.37
CA SER A 380 3.88 -8.65 17.50
C SER A 380 3.12 -8.62 16.16
N ARG A 381 2.49 -9.74 15.78
CA ARG A 381 1.70 -9.81 14.54
C ARG A 381 0.43 -8.97 14.60
N VAL A 382 -0.05 -8.63 15.79
CA VAL A 382 -1.33 -7.96 15.99
C VAL A 382 -1.08 -6.62 16.67
N GLN A 383 -1.18 -5.56 15.89
CA GLN A 383 -0.86 -4.22 16.33
C GLN A 383 -2.14 -3.44 16.67
N TRP A 384 -2.00 -2.50 17.60
CA TRP A 384 -2.92 -1.40 17.85
C TRP A 384 -2.06 -0.15 18.06
N ARG A 385 -1.96 0.74 17.09
CA ARG A 385 -1.05 1.90 17.15
C ARG A 385 -1.78 3.20 16.92
N ASN A 386 -1.10 4.32 17.20
CA ASN A 386 -1.62 5.66 16.97
C ASN A 386 -2.01 5.79 15.48
N ALA A 387 -3.28 6.06 15.22
CA ALA A 387 -3.83 6.13 13.87
C ALA A 387 -3.24 7.28 13.07
N TYR A 388 -2.93 8.41 13.72
CA TYR A 388 -2.30 9.56 13.05
C TYR A 388 -0.89 9.21 12.57
N ARG A 389 -0.10 8.48 13.35
CA ARG A 389 1.22 8.00 12.90
C ARG A 389 1.11 7.06 11.70
N SER A 390 0.15 6.12 11.71
CA SER A 390 -0.09 5.25 10.55
C SER A 390 -0.54 6.03 9.31
N TYR A 391 -1.40 7.03 9.48
CA TYR A 391 -1.81 7.93 8.40
C TYR A 391 -0.60 8.68 7.79
N ARG A 392 0.28 9.22 8.64
CA ARG A 392 1.53 9.87 8.19
C ARG A 392 2.46 8.90 7.47
N ALA A 393 2.59 7.67 7.95
CA ALA A 393 3.37 6.63 7.28
C ALA A 393 2.80 6.27 5.89
N ASN A 394 1.48 6.29 5.69
CA ASN A 394 0.88 6.12 4.36
C ASN A 394 1.16 7.33 3.45
N LEU A 395 1.16 8.56 3.98
CA LEU A 395 1.48 9.76 3.19
C LEU A 395 2.96 9.88 2.82
N ASP A 396 3.85 9.33 3.63
CA ASP A 396 5.28 9.32 3.35
C ASP A 396 5.68 8.22 2.35
N HIS A 397 4.77 7.27 2.10
CA HIS A 397 4.93 6.32 1.00
C HIS A 397 4.82 7.03 -0.35
N PHE A 398 5.72 6.77 -1.31
CA PHE A 398 5.76 7.52 -2.58
C PHE A 398 4.44 7.42 -3.39
N GLN A 399 3.69 6.33 -3.23
CA GLN A 399 2.38 6.17 -3.89
C GLN A 399 1.22 6.84 -3.15
N GLN A 400 1.38 7.13 -1.85
CA GLN A 400 0.35 7.77 -1.00
C GLN A 400 -1.04 7.15 -1.12
N ASN A 401 -1.16 5.81 -1.12
CA ASN A 401 -2.43 5.16 -1.42
C ASN A 401 -2.81 4.04 -0.44
N LEU A 402 -4.02 3.51 -0.66
CA LEU A 402 -4.64 2.42 0.08
C LEU A 402 -5.43 1.53 -0.88
N GLY A 403 -5.63 0.26 -0.53
CA GLY A 403 -6.61 -0.61 -1.18
C GLY A 403 -7.89 -0.73 -0.35
N VAL A 404 -9.01 -0.27 -0.90
CA VAL A 404 -10.32 -0.15 -0.23
C VAL A 404 -11.49 -0.51 -1.12
#